data_AF-A0A3B8VBS3-F1
#
_entry.id   AF-A0A3B8VBS3-F1
#
_cell.length_a   1.000
_cell.length_b   1.000
_cell.length_c   1.000
_cell.angle_alpha   90.00
_cell.angle_beta   90.00
_cell.angle_gamma   90.00
#
_symmetry.space_group_name_H-M   'P 1'
#
loop_
_entity.id
_entity.type
_entity.pdbx_description
1 polymer ?
#
loop_
_entity_poly.entity_id
_entity_poly.type
_entity_poly.pdbx_seq_one_letter_code
_entity_poly.pdbx_strand_id
1 'polypeptide(L)'
;MPKIDAVRVGNKLIPRDSVSFVKAYQCPKTSAIFSSKKEYITHMHNRRSALHARILRDTKIAELHDCLDFDSIIQWVIDNSAFYLGLVKWKDGNYDLDRYPNAADFKVEITYLNVKHGMVSNTHHCPKNGVTNWGGDKDKPRRYPGWEGRIEFTYSHDLPGFNWDAMKMLRIHTGSGGGSGKNTYGFDVRFFDDDWVGLTKGLTFDLIKDPNKVHSYSNGSTRYFRNL
;
A
#
# COMPACT_ATOMS: atom_id res chain seq x y z
N MET A 1 24.73 29.26 55.80
CA MET A 1 24.35 28.27 54.77
C MET A 1 25.27 28.45 53.57
N PRO A 2 25.93 27.40 53.07
CA PRO A 2 26.79 27.52 51.89
C PRO A 2 25.95 27.81 50.64
N LYS A 3 26.42 28.79 49.85
CA LYS A 3 25.84 29.13 48.55
C LYS A 3 26.56 28.30 47.49
N ILE A 4 25.80 27.64 46.60
CA ILE A 4 26.34 26.85 45.49
C ILE A 4 25.73 27.31 44.17
N ASP A 5 26.45 27.12 43.08
CA ASP A 5 25.93 27.31 41.72
C ASP A 5 25.18 26.06 41.26
N ALA A 6 24.01 26.23 40.66
CA ALA A 6 23.18 25.14 40.14
C ALA A 6 22.59 25.48 38.77
N VAL A 7 22.41 24.45 37.94
CA VAL A 7 21.73 24.51 36.65
C VAL A 7 20.29 24.01 36.83
N ARG A 8 19.31 24.76 36.32
CA ARG A 8 17.90 24.34 36.34
C ARG A 8 17.59 23.55 35.06
N VAL A 9 17.15 22.30 35.22
CA VAL A 9 16.69 21.44 34.12
C VAL A 9 15.24 21.05 34.42
N GLY A 10 14.29 21.70 33.74
CA GLY A 10 12.88 21.62 34.09
C GLY A 10 12.63 22.15 35.51
N ASN A 11 11.99 21.33 36.35
CA ASN A 11 11.68 21.67 37.75
C ASN A 11 12.75 21.21 38.77
N LYS A 12 13.87 20.64 38.31
CA LYS A 12 14.97 20.18 39.18
C LYS A 12 16.16 21.14 39.12
N LEU A 13 16.80 21.36 40.26
CA LEU A 13 18.07 22.07 40.38
C LEU A 13 19.19 21.04 40.53
N ILE A 14 20.21 21.13 39.70
CA ILE A 14 21.35 20.20 39.67
C ILE A 14 22.63 21.01 39.96
N PRO A 15 23.47 20.63 40.94
CA PRO A 15 24.73 21.33 41.21
C PRO A 15 25.59 21.45 39.96
N ARG A 16 26.14 22.64 39.68
CA ARG A 16 26.89 22.90 38.44
C ARG A 16 28.05 21.93 38.25
N ASP A 17 28.74 21.59 39.32
CA ASP A 17 29.91 20.70 39.32
C ASP A 17 29.56 19.24 39.03
N SER A 18 28.28 18.87 39.11
CA SER A 18 27.79 17.53 38.80
C SER A 18 27.32 17.38 37.33
N VAL A 19 27.41 18.44 36.52
CA VAL A 19 26.95 18.45 35.13
C VAL A 19 28.12 18.64 34.17
N SER A 20 28.27 17.73 33.21
CA SER A 20 29.19 17.92 32.08
C SER A 20 28.43 18.48 30.87
N PHE A 21 28.93 19.59 30.32
CA PHE A 21 28.40 20.16 29.08
C PHE A 21 29.07 19.46 27.88
N VAL A 22 28.28 18.74 27.09
CA VAL A 22 28.74 18.10 25.86
C VAL A 22 28.17 18.81 24.63
N LYS A 23 28.95 18.87 23.55
CA LYS A 23 28.42 19.29 22.25
C LYS A 23 27.49 18.18 21.73
N ALA A 24 26.26 18.53 21.40
CA ALA A 24 25.26 17.60 20.86
C ALA A 24 24.69 18.14 19.54
N TYR A 25 24.11 17.24 18.74
CA TYR A 25 23.48 17.56 17.47
C TYR A 25 22.01 17.21 17.56
N GLN A 26 21.12 18.16 17.29
CA GLN A 26 19.68 17.94 17.33
C GLN A 26 19.09 17.94 15.91
N CYS A 27 18.28 16.94 15.59
CA CYS A 27 17.50 16.91 14.35
C CYS A 27 16.30 17.86 14.46
N PRO A 28 16.17 18.88 13.60
CA PRO A 28 15.10 19.87 13.71
C PRO A 28 13.71 19.30 13.40
N LYS A 29 13.63 18.14 12.72
CA LYS A 29 12.35 17.52 12.33
C LYS A 29 11.79 16.53 13.35
N THR A 30 12.66 15.88 14.11
CA THR A 30 12.27 14.81 15.06
C THR A 30 12.60 15.16 16.50
N SER A 31 13.33 16.26 16.71
CA SER A 31 13.88 16.67 18.00
C SER A 31 14.86 15.65 18.61
N ALA A 32 15.26 14.61 17.87
CA ALA A 32 16.23 13.60 18.32
C ALA A 32 17.61 14.24 18.52
N ILE A 33 18.28 13.88 19.62
CA ILE A 33 19.58 14.44 20.02
C ILE A 33 20.64 13.33 19.91
N PHE A 34 21.80 13.68 19.34
CA PHE A 34 22.93 12.79 19.13
C PHE A 34 24.18 13.36 19.80
N SER A 35 24.98 12.49 20.43
CA SER A 35 26.24 12.88 21.08
C SER A 35 27.36 13.11 20.07
N SER A 36 27.25 12.54 18.86
CA SER A 36 28.26 12.65 17.81
C SER A 36 27.72 13.16 16.47
N LYS A 37 28.59 13.81 15.69
CA LYS A 37 28.28 14.24 14.31
C LYS A 37 28.00 13.04 13.41
N LYS A 38 28.71 11.93 13.61
CA LYS A 38 28.59 10.72 12.80
C LYS A 38 27.18 10.12 12.93
N GLU A 39 26.68 9.94 14.14
CA GLU A 39 25.32 9.43 14.38
C GLU A 39 24.27 10.36 13.79
N TYR A 40 24.44 11.68 13.95
CA TYR A 40 23.55 12.66 13.35
C TYR A 40 23.51 12.57 11.81
N ILE A 41 24.68 12.44 11.16
CA ILE A 41 24.75 12.27 9.70
C ILE A 41 24.08 10.96 9.27
N THR A 42 24.35 9.84 9.96
CA THR A 42 23.69 8.55 9.70
C THR A 42 22.18 8.66 9.84
N HIS A 43 21.69 9.33 10.89
CA HIS A 43 20.26 9.59 11.08
C HIS A 43 19.67 10.37 9.90
N MET A 44 20.32 11.44 9.47
CA MET A 44 19.85 12.27 8.36
C MET A 44 19.89 11.52 7.02
N HIS A 45 20.91 10.68 6.80
CA HIS A 45 20.98 9.81 5.63
C HIS A 45 19.81 8.83 5.60
N ASN A 46 19.58 8.09 6.69
CA ASN A 46 18.48 7.12 6.79
C ASN A 46 17.12 7.79 6.58
N ARG A 47 16.91 9.00 7.11
CA ARG A 47 15.70 9.80 6.89
C ARG A 47 15.51 10.18 5.43
N ARG A 48 16.58 10.57 4.73
CA ARG A 48 16.53 10.88 3.29
C ARG A 48 16.24 9.65 2.46
N SER A 49 16.91 8.53 2.73
CA SER A 49 16.65 7.25 2.06
C SER A 49 15.21 6.79 2.25
N ALA A 50 14.67 6.88 3.47
CA ALA A 50 13.28 6.53 3.75
C ALA A 50 12.29 7.45 3.03
N LEU A 51 12.56 8.77 2.99
CA LEU A 51 11.75 9.72 2.23
C LEU A 51 11.79 9.43 0.73
N HIS A 52 12.96 9.16 0.17
CA HIS A 52 13.13 8.84 -1.24
C HIS A 52 12.39 7.56 -1.61
N ALA A 53 12.53 6.50 -0.80
CA ALA A 53 11.79 5.25 -0.99
C ALA A 53 10.27 5.46 -0.93
N ARG A 54 9.79 6.33 -0.03
CA ARG A 54 8.37 6.71 0.03
C ARG A 54 7.93 7.43 -1.25
N ILE A 55 8.69 8.42 -1.72
CA ILE A 55 8.36 9.17 -2.94
C ILE A 55 8.29 8.22 -4.14
N LEU A 56 9.31 7.37 -4.34
CA LEU A 56 9.33 6.41 -5.45
C LEU A 56 8.11 5.47 -5.41
N ARG A 57 7.75 4.98 -4.23
CA ARG A 57 6.57 4.13 -4.04
C ARG A 57 5.29 4.89 -4.37
N ASP A 58 5.13 6.10 -3.84
CA ASP A 58 3.93 6.90 -4.04
C ASP A 58 3.80 7.30 -5.54
N THR A 59 4.91 7.56 -6.23
CA THR A 59 4.96 7.76 -7.69
C THR A 59 4.54 6.51 -8.46
N LYS A 60 5.09 5.34 -8.12
CA LYS A 60 4.72 4.08 -8.78
C LYS A 60 3.24 3.73 -8.61
N ILE A 61 2.69 3.96 -7.43
CA ILE A 61 1.26 3.77 -7.17
C ILE A 61 0.44 4.76 -8.00
N ALA A 62 0.87 6.02 -8.13
CA ALA A 62 0.19 6.99 -8.98
C ALA A 62 0.20 6.58 -10.47
N GLU A 63 1.33 6.08 -10.99
CA GLU A 63 1.42 5.52 -12.35
C GLU A 63 0.37 4.43 -12.60
N LEU A 64 0.18 3.52 -11.64
CA LEU A 64 -0.85 2.48 -11.70
C LEU A 64 -2.27 3.08 -11.71
N HIS A 65 -2.55 4.06 -10.87
CA HIS A 65 -3.88 4.67 -10.74
C HIS A 65 -4.27 5.56 -11.93
N ASP A 66 -3.29 5.97 -12.74
CA ASP A 66 -3.49 6.73 -13.97
C ASP A 66 -3.77 5.86 -15.20
N CYS A 67 -3.67 4.52 -15.11
CA CYS A 67 -4.06 3.60 -16.19
C CYS A 67 -5.54 3.77 -16.58
N LEU A 68 -5.81 3.88 -17.88
CA LEU A 68 -7.14 4.19 -18.41
C LEU A 68 -8.08 2.98 -18.52
N ASP A 69 -7.51 1.78 -18.58
CA ASP A 69 -8.24 0.52 -18.74
C ASP A 69 -7.59 -0.62 -17.95
N PHE A 70 -8.32 -1.73 -17.80
CA PHE A 70 -7.85 -2.88 -17.04
C PHE A 70 -6.72 -3.65 -17.73
N ASP A 71 -6.61 -3.61 -19.06
CA ASP A 71 -5.50 -4.24 -19.78
C ASP A 71 -4.18 -3.57 -19.39
N SER A 72 -4.16 -2.23 -19.33
CA SER A 72 -3.02 -1.43 -18.88
C SER A 72 -2.68 -1.70 -17.41
N ILE A 73 -3.69 -1.87 -16.55
CA ILE A 73 -3.49 -2.24 -15.13
C ILE A 73 -2.83 -3.62 -15.02
N ILE A 74 -3.33 -4.61 -15.78
CA ILE A 74 -2.79 -5.98 -15.77
C ILE A 74 -1.34 -5.96 -16.25
N GLN A 75 -1.07 -5.28 -17.36
CA GLN A 75 0.28 -5.14 -17.89
C GLN A 75 1.21 -4.44 -16.90
N TRP A 76 0.74 -3.38 -16.23
CA TRP A 76 1.52 -2.69 -15.20
C TRP A 76 1.89 -3.63 -14.06
N VAL A 77 0.98 -4.48 -13.58
CA VAL A 77 1.27 -5.45 -12.50
C VAL A 77 2.36 -6.43 -12.93
N ILE A 78 2.29 -6.93 -14.17
CA ILE A 78 3.30 -7.84 -14.73
C ILE A 78 4.67 -7.15 -14.78
N ASP A 79 4.74 -5.97 -15.39
CA ASP A 79 5.98 -5.22 -15.59
C ASP A 79 6.60 -4.72 -14.28
N ASN A 80 5.78 -4.52 -13.25
CA ASN A 80 6.20 -4.03 -11.94
C ASN A 80 6.18 -5.13 -10.86
N SER A 81 6.32 -6.41 -11.25
CA SER A 81 6.37 -7.55 -10.30
C SER A 81 7.42 -7.38 -9.19
N ALA A 82 8.61 -6.85 -9.52
CA ALA A 82 9.66 -6.57 -8.55
C ALA A 82 9.24 -5.52 -7.50
N PHE A 83 8.50 -4.49 -7.94
CA PHE A 83 7.95 -3.47 -7.04
C PHE A 83 6.88 -4.08 -6.12
N TYR A 84 6.01 -4.94 -6.66
CA TYR A 84 5.03 -5.68 -5.87
C TYR A 84 5.69 -6.51 -4.77
N LEU A 85 6.75 -7.26 -5.09
CA LEU A 85 7.52 -8.02 -4.10
C LEU A 85 8.09 -7.11 -3.00
N GLY A 86 8.56 -5.92 -3.36
CA GLY A 86 9.02 -4.92 -2.41
C GLY A 86 7.92 -4.47 -1.43
N LEU A 87 6.68 -4.33 -1.89
CA LEU A 87 5.53 -4.02 -1.03
C LEU A 87 5.24 -5.16 -0.05
N VAL A 88 5.29 -6.41 -0.51
CA VAL A 88 5.11 -7.60 0.34
C VAL A 88 6.18 -7.61 1.44
N LYS A 89 7.47 -7.53 1.07
CA LYS A 89 8.60 -7.51 2.03
C LYS A 89 8.46 -6.40 3.06
N TRP A 90 8.08 -5.20 2.61
CA TRP A 90 7.89 -4.06 3.49
C TRP A 90 6.78 -4.30 4.52
N LYS A 91 5.68 -4.92 4.10
CA LYS A 91 4.54 -5.21 4.97
C LYS A 91 4.86 -6.26 6.02
N ASP A 92 5.61 -7.28 5.64
CA ASP A 92 6.12 -8.33 6.53
C ASP A 92 7.26 -7.86 7.44
N GLY A 93 7.52 -6.55 7.52
CA GLY A 93 8.54 -6.00 8.41
C GLY A 93 9.96 -6.41 8.06
N ASN A 94 10.19 -6.93 6.85
CA ASN A 94 11.45 -7.54 6.41
C ASN A 94 11.93 -8.67 7.33
N TYR A 95 11.03 -9.38 8.01
CA TYR A 95 11.40 -10.60 8.72
C TYR A 95 11.76 -11.67 7.69
N ASP A 96 12.94 -12.29 7.86
CA ASP A 96 13.39 -13.44 7.07
C ASP A 96 13.46 -13.18 5.56
N LEU A 97 14.28 -12.20 5.16
CA LEU A 97 14.49 -11.81 3.77
C LEU A 97 14.97 -12.97 2.88
N ASP A 98 15.60 -13.99 3.47
CA ASP A 98 16.13 -15.16 2.77
C ASP A 98 15.03 -16.08 2.23
N ARG A 99 13.81 -15.99 2.78
CA ARG A 99 12.62 -16.73 2.28
C ARG A 99 12.00 -16.13 1.03
N TYR A 100 12.40 -14.92 0.66
CA TYR A 100 11.84 -14.25 -0.49
C TYR A 100 12.69 -14.48 -1.73
N PRO A 101 12.08 -14.66 -2.91
CA PRO A 101 12.83 -14.79 -4.15
C PRO A 101 13.60 -13.51 -4.47
N ASN A 102 14.56 -13.65 -5.37
CA ASN A 102 15.18 -12.50 -6.01
C ASN A 102 14.10 -11.72 -6.79
N ALA A 103 14.15 -10.39 -6.68
CA ALA A 103 13.20 -9.52 -7.36
C ALA A 103 13.26 -9.64 -8.89
N ALA A 104 14.41 -10.00 -9.46
CA ALA A 104 14.58 -10.20 -10.90
C ALA A 104 13.81 -11.44 -11.42
N ASP A 105 13.71 -12.48 -10.60
CA ASP A 105 13.11 -13.78 -10.96
C ASP A 105 11.63 -13.87 -10.57
N PHE A 106 11.17 -12.96 -9.70
CA PHE A 106 9.79 -12.92 -9.24
C PHE A 106 8.84 -12.32 -10.28
N LYS A 107 7.70 -12.98 -10.48
CA LYS A 107 6.64 -12.58 -11.41
C LYS A 107 5.28 -12.72 -10.74
N VAL A 108 4.42 -11.72 -10.97
CA VAL A 108 3.00 -11.73 -10.68
C VAL A 108 2.25 -11.71 -12.00
N GLU A 109 1.25 -12.55 -12.15
CA GLU A 109 0.40 -12.60 -13.34
C GLU A 109 -1.07 -12.58 -12.91
N ILE A 110 -1.86 -11.66 -13.45
CA ILE A 110 -3.32 -11.69 -13.29
C ILE A 110 -3.88 -12.63 -14.37
N THR A 111 -4.29 -13.83 -13.97
CA THR A 111 -4.75 -14.88 -14.89
C THR A 111 -6.24 -14.79 -15.22
N TYR A 112 -7.00 -14.08 -14.39
CA TYR A 112 -8.42 -13.84 -14.60
C TYR A 112 -8.83 -12.53 -13.94
N LEU A 113 -9.63 -11.73 -14.63
CA LEU A 113 -10.30 -10.56 -14.07
C LEU A 113 -11.67 -10.44 -14.71
N ASN A 114 -12.72 -10.45 -13.89
CA ASN A 114 -14.08 -10.19 -14.35
C ASN A 114 -14.74 -9.23 -13.39
N VAL A 115 -15.08 -8.04 -13.88
CA VAL A 115 -15.61 -6.95 -13.06
C VAL A 115 -16.72 -6.21 -13.79
N LYS A 116 -17.64 -5.66 -13.02
CA LYS A 116 -18.73 -4.81 -13.49
C LYS A 116 -18.73 -3.51 -12.73
N HIS A 117 -18.96 -2.40 -13.42
CA HIS A 117 -19.10 -1.08 -12.80
C HIS A 117 -20.49 -0.91 -12.19
N GLY A 118 -20.56 -0.21 -11.05
CA GLY A 118 -21.79 0.12 -10.35
C GLY A 118 -21.54 0.66 -8.94
N MET A 119 -22.50 0.43 -8.05
CA MET A 119 -22.40 0.82 -6.64
C MET A 119 -21.84 -0.33 -5.80
N VAL A 120 -20.56 -0.23 -5.45
CA VAL A 120 -19.77 -1.25 -4.77
C VAL A 120 -19.93 -1.17 -3.26
N SER A 121 -20.12 -2.30 -2.59
CA SER A 121 -20.25 -2.39 -1.13
C SER A 121 -18.99 -1.91 -0.39
N ASN A 122 -19.18 -1.12 0.69
CA ASN A 122 -18.10 -0.62 1.53
C ASN A 122 -17.99 -1.31 2.91
N THR A 123 -18.53 -2.53 3.05
CA THR A 123 -18.59 -3.22 4.35
C THR A 123 -17.20 -3.56 4.88
N HIS A 124 -16.29 -4.05 4.02
CA HIS A 124 -14.95 -4.50 4.39
C HIS A 124 -13.83 -3.56 3.93
N HIS A 125 -14.11 -2.73 2.90
CA HIS A 125 -13.17 -1.81 2.27
C HIS A 125 -13.88 -0.52 1.88
N CYS A 126 -13.16 0.59 1.77
CA CYS A 126 -13.67 1.85 1.25
C CYS A 126 -12.57 2.55 0.43
N PRO A 127 -12.93 3.52 -0.44
CA PRO A 127 -11.93 4.36 -1.09
C PRO A 127 -11.07 5.09 -0.06
N LYS A 128 -9.88 5.56 -0.46
CA LYS A 128 -8.90 6.19 0.44
C LYS A 128 -9.47 7.30 1.33
N ASN A 129 -10.40 8.09 0.80
CA ASN A 129 -11.05 9.20 1.50
C ASN A 129 -12.47 8.85 2.00
N GLY A 130 -12.89 7.60 1.85
CA GLY A 130 -14.19 7.10 2.26
C GLY A 130 -14.24 6.63 3.71
N VAL A 131 -15.41 6.12 4.10
CA VAL A 131 -15.66 5.54 5.41
C VAL A 131 -16.13 4.10 5.22
N THR A 132 -15.54 3.16 5.95
CA THR A 132 -16.00 1.75 5.97
C THR A 132 -17.28 1.65 6.80
N ASN A 133 -18.27 0.93 6.30
CA ASN A 133 -19.55 0.71 7.00
C ASN A 133 -19.79 -0.78 7.30
N TRP A 134 -18.93 -1.35 8.15
CA TRP A 134 -18.97 -2.76 8.52
C TRP A 134 -20.31 -3.21 9.12
N GLY A 135 -20.89 -2.38 10.01
CA GLY A 135 -22.12 -2.69 10.74
C GLY A 135 -23.42 -2.23 10.09
N GLY A 136 -23.37 -1.66 8.87
CA GLY A 136 -24.56 -1.18 8.18
C GLY A 136 -25.25 0.02 8.87
N ASP A 137 -24.46 0.86 9.55
CA ASP A 137 -24.86 2.13 10.15
C ASP A 137 -25.64 2.97 9.13
N LYS A 138 -26.79 3.51 9.55
CA LYS A 138 -27.69 4.27 8.67
C LYS A 138 -27.13 5.66 8.35
N ASP A 139 -26.27 6.18 9.21
CA ASP A 139 -25.71 7.54 9.07
C ASP A 139 -24.43 7.56 8.22
N LYS A 140 -24.01 6.41 7.69
CA LYS A 140 -22.81 6.27 6.87
C LYS A 140 -23.15 5.77 5.46
N PRO A 141 -22.40 6.18 4.43
CA PRO A 141 -22.51 5.59 3.10
C PRO A 141 -22.42 4.06 3.17
N ARG A 142 -23.21 3.37 2.35
CA ARG A 142 -23.22 1.90 2.24
C ARG A 142 -22.52 1.37 1.00
N ARG A 143 -22.30 2.25 0.03
CA ARG A 143 -21.72 1.91 -1.27
C ARG A 143 -20.99 3.12 -1.83
N TYR A 144 -20.02 2.87 -2.69
CA TYR A 144 -19.33 3.88 -3.48
C TYR A 144 -19.34 3.46 -4.96
N PRO A 145 -19.29 4.41 -5.90
CA PRO A 145 -19.04 4.11 -7.30
C PRO A 145 -17.73 3.34 -7.48
N GLY A 146 -17.74 2.34 -8.36
CA GLY A 146 -16.56 1.52 -8.63
C GLY A 146 -16.87 0.27 -9.42
N TRP A 147 -15.85 -0.57 -9.54
CA TRP A 147 -15.90 -1.88 -10.17
C TRP A 147 -15.86 -2.97 -9.11
N GLU A 148 -16.72 -3.97 -9.22
CA GLU A 148 -16.71 -5.16 -8.37
C GLU A 148 -16.77 -6.44 -9.19
N GLY A 149 -16.16 -7.51 -8.68
CA GLY A 149 -16.20 -8.82 -9.30
C GLY A 149 -15.15 -9.77 -8.74
N ARG A 150 -14.49 -10.51 -9.62
CA ARG A 150 -13.51 -11.56 -9.27
C ARG A 150 -12.16 -11.29 -9.93
N ILE A 151 -11.09 -11.59 -9.20
CA ILE A 151 -9.72 -11.60 -9.70
C ILE A 151 -9.07 -12.94 -9.36
N GLU A 152 -8.26 -13.46 -10.28
CA GLU A 152 -7.28 -14.50 -9.98
C GLU A 152 -5.89 -14.05 -10.42
N PHE A 153 -4.89 -14.42 -9.63
CA PHE A 153 -3.50 -14.17 -9.94
C PHE A 153 -2.61 -15.31 -9.47
N THR A 154 -1.44 -15.40 -10.08
CA THR A 154 -0.40 -16.38 -9.74
C THR A 154 0.90 -15.68 -9.39
N TYR A 155 1.68 -16.32 -8.53
CA TYR A 155 3.07 -15.95 -8.29
C TYR A 155 4.01 -17.03 -8.84
N SER A 156 5.14 -16.61 -9.42
CA SER A 156 6.17 -17.56 -9.86
C SER A 156 6.82 -18.32 -8.70
N HIS A 157 6.71 -17.80 -7.48
CA HIS A 157 7.31 -18.38 -6.27
C HIS A 157 6.29 -18.43 -5.14
N ASP A 158 6.50 -19.36 -4.21
CA ASP A 158 5.76 -19.35 -2.95
C ASP A 158 6.27 -18.19 -2.10
N LEU A 159 5.35 -17.41 -1.55
CA LEU A 159 5.68 -16.25 -0.73
C LEU A 159 5.24 -16.54 0.71
N PRO A 160 6.07 -16.21 1.71
CA PRO A 160 5.66 -16.38 3.11
C PRO A 160 4.43 -15.52 3.41
N GLY A 161 3.46 -16.09 4.13
CA GLY A 161 2.31 -15.33 4.64
C GLY A 161 1.19 -15.07 3.63
N PHE A 162 0.21 -14.28 4.08
CA PHE A 162 -0.98 -13.91 3.32
C PHE A 162 -0.81 -12.51 2.71
N ASN A 163 -0.48 -12.46 1.42
CA ASN A 163 0.00 -11.24 0.73
C ASN A 163 -1.09 -10.28 0.21
N TRP A 164 -2.33 -10.41 0.70
CA TRP A 164 -3.46 -9.57 0.26
C TRP A 164 -3.29 -8.09 0.66
N ASP A 165 -2.51 -7.82 1.71
CA ASP A 165 -2.20 -6.45 2.13
C ASP A 165 -1.41 -5.67 1.08
N ALA A 166 -0.57 -6.33 0.26
CA ALA A 166 0.14 -5.68 -0.84
C ALA A 166 -0.83 -5.20 -1.93
N MET A 167 -1.83 -6.03 -2.29
CA MET A 167 -2.92 -5.62 -3.18
C MET A 167 -3.71 -4.43 -2.61
N LYS A 168 -4.00 -4.45 -1.30
CA LYS A 168 -4.66 -3.33 -0.63
C LYS A 168 -3.85 -2.03 -0.69
N MET A 169 -2.51 -2.11 -0.57
CA MET A 169 -1.64 -0.94 -0.75
C MET A 169 -1.72 -0.35 -2.15
N LEU A 170 -1.94 -1.19 -3.16
CA LEU A 170 -2.18 -0.79 -4.55
C LEU A 170 -3.61 -0.31 -4.81
N ARG A 171 -4.49 -0.30 -3.79
CA ARG A 171 -5.94 -0.02 -3.92
C ARG A 171 -6.71 -1.04 -4.78
N ILE A 172 -6.17 -2.25 -4.85
CA ILE A 172 -6.87 -3.44 -5.35
C ILE A 172 -7.47 -4.13 -4.12
N HIS A 173 -8.74 -3.86 -3.84
CA HIS A 173 -9.36 -4.30 -2.59
C HIS A 173 -9.92 -5.72 -2.73
N THR A 174 -9.17 -6.71 -2.24
CA THR A 174 -9.56 -8.12 -2.27
C THR A 174 -10.46 -8.51 -1.08
N GLY A 175 -11.55 -9.23 -1.35
CA GLY A 175 -12.51 -9.72 -0.35
C GLY A 175 -12.42 -11.23 -0.12
N SER A 176 -13.59 -11.90 -0.10
CA SER A 176 -13.67 -13.34 0.11
C SER A 176 -12.95 -14.11 -0.99
N GLY A 177 -12.15 -15.10 -0.59
CA GLY A 177 -11.34 -15.90 -1.49
C GLY A 177 -10.23 -16.64 -0.76
N GLY A 178 -9.27 -17.16 -1.51
CA GLY A 178 -8.15 -17.91 -0.94
C GLY A 178 -7.10 -18.30 -1.98
N GLY A 179 -6.13 -19.07 -1.51
CA GLY A 179 -5.15 -19.73 -2.36
C GLY A 179 -5.59 -21.15 -2.70
N SER A 180 -5.37 -21.57 -3.94
CA SER A 180 -5.22 -22.98 -4.27
C SER A 180 -3.72 -23.31 -4.25
N GLY A 181 -3.36 -24.58 -4.08
CA GLY A 181 -1.97 -25.01 -4.25
C GLY A 181 -1.39 -24.53 -5.58
N LYS A 182 -0.05 -24.46 -5.67
CA LYS A 182 0.72 -23.91 -6.82
C LYS A 182 0.62 -22.38 -6.97
N ASN A 183 0.69 -21.64 -5.86
CA ASN A 183 0.81 -20.19 -5.83
C ASN A 183 -0.27 -19.45 -6.64
N THR A 184 -1.47 -20.03 -6.70
CA THR A 184 -2.61 -19.47 -7.43
C THR A 184 -3.64 -19.00 -6.42
N TYR A 185 -4.15 -17.79 -6.61
CA TYR A 185 -5.08 -17.18 -5.67
C TYR A 185 -6.28 -16.60 -6.41
N GLY A 186 -7.46 -16.72 -5.80
CA GLY A 186 -8.71 -16.18 -6.33
C GLY A 186 -9.49 -15.45 -5.25
N PHE A 187 -9.92 -14.22 -5.53
CA PHE A 187 -10.65 -13.38 -4.58
C PHE A 187 -11.79 -12.60 -5.26
N ASP A 188 -12.77 -12.19 -4.46
CA ASP A 188 -13.55 -10.99 -4.77
C ASP A 188 -12.62 -9.79 -4.89
N VAL A 189 -12.92 -8.88 -5.80
CA VAL A 189 -12.12 -7.66 -6.00
C VAL A 189 -13.01 -6.44 -6.14
N ARG A 190 -12.51 -5.31 -5.67
CA ARG A 190 -13.14 -3.99 -5.79
C ARG A 190 -12.12 -2.93 -6.19
N PHE A 191 -12.50 -2.08 -7.12
CA PHE A 191 -11.77 -0.89 -7.55
C PHE A 191 -12.70 0.31 -7.38
N PHE A 192 -12.47 1.18 -6.41
CA PHE A 192 -13.33 2.35 -6.21
C PHE A 192 -12.91 3.49 -7.14
N ASP A 193 -13.87 4.19 -7.73
CA ASP A 193 -13.58 5.26 -8.72
C ASP A 193 -12.68 6.36 -8.13
N ASP A 194 -12.89 6.72 -6.86
CA ASP A 194 -12.07 7.69 -6.11
C ASP A 194 -10.59 7.30 -5.99
N ASP A 195 -10.28 6.00 -5.99
CA ASP A 195 -8.91 5.48 -5.94
C ASP A 195 -8.31 5.35 -7.36
N TRP A 196 -9.14 5.22 -8.40
CA TRP A 196 -8.75 4.86 -9.76
C TRP A 196 -9.18 5.93 -10.77
N VAL A 197 -8.49 7.07 -10.73
CA VAL A 197 -8.78 8.23 -11.57
C VAL A 197 -8.64 7.94 -13.06
N GLY A 198 -7.69 7.10 -13.46
CA GLY A 198 -7.49 6.67 -14.85
C GLY A 198 -8.68 5.87 -15.38
N LEU A 199 -9.11 4.84 -14.64
CA LEU A 199 -10.30 4.05 -14.99
C LEU A 199 -11.56 4.91 -15.07
N THR A 200 -11.72 5.85 -14.15
CA THR A 200 -12.87 6.77 -14.14
C THR A 200 -12.90 7.66 -15.39
N LYS A 201 -11.73 8.15 -15.84
CA LYS A 201 -11.60 8.89 -17.11
C LYS A 201 -11.94 8.01 -18.30
N GLY A 202 -11.40 6.79 -18.35
CA GLY A 202 -11.69 5.81 -19.41
C GLY A 202 -13.20 5.52 -19.52
N LEU A 203 -13.84 5.26 -18.38
CA LEU A 203 -15.28 5.07 -18.26
C LEU A 203 -16.07 6.29 -18.77
N THR A 204 -15.65 7.50 -18.39
CA THR A 204 -16.30 8.73 -18.83
C THR A 204 -16.27 8.88 -20.35
N PHE A 205 -15.13 8.57 -21.00
CA PHE A 205 -15.03 8.60 -22.45
C PHE A 205 -15.95 7.57 -23.12
N ASP A 206 -16.09 6.39 -22.53
CA ASP A 206 -17.01 5.36 -23.02
C ASP A 206 -18.47 5.78 -22.88
N LEU A 207 -18.85 6.39 -21.75
CA LEU A 207 -20.20 6.90 -21.50
C LEU A 207 -20.59 8.03 -22.45
N ILE A 208 -19.65 8.90 -22.81
CA ILE A 208 -19.89 9.96 -23.81
C ILE A 208 -20.21 9.34 -25.19
N LYS A 209 -19.58 8.22 -25.53
CA LYS A 209 -19.80 7.51 -26.81
C LYS A 209 -21.10 6.72 -26.80
N ASP A 210 -21.41 6.06 -25.69
CA ASP A 210 -22.62 5.26 -25.51
C ASP A 210 -23.10 5.32 -24.05
N PRO A 211 -24.05 6.22 -23.73
CA PRO A 211 -24.57 6.38 -22.36
C PRO A 211 -25.31 5.16 -21.81
N ASN A 212 -25.73 4.22 -22.67
CA ASN A 212 -26.52 3.05 -22.26
C ASN A 212 -25.66 1.77 -22.17
N LYS A 213 -24.36 1.86 -22.46
CA LYS A 213 -23.45 0.72 -22.42
C LYS A 213 -23.38 0.15 -21.01
N VAL A 214 -23.60 -1.16 -20.87
CA VAL A 214 -23.27 -1.85 -19.62
C VAL A 214 -21.75 -1.96 -19.54
N HIS A 215 -21.17 -1.39 -18.48
CA HIS A 215 -19.73 -1.40 -18.29
C HIS A 215 -19.31 -2.63 -17.49
N SER A 216 -18.77 -3.61 -18.20
CA SER A 216 -18.13 -4.79 -17.65
C SER A 216 -16.82 -5.05 -18.38
N TYR A 217 -15.86 -5.63 -17.68
CA TYR A 217 -14.59 -6.08 -18.23
C TYR A 217 -14.38 -7.53 -17.87
N SER A 218 -13.86 -8.31 -18.82
CA SER A 218 -13.51 -9.71 -18.60
C SER A 218 -12.23 -10.04 -19.37
N ASN A 219 -11.26 -10.61 -18.69
CA ASN A 219 -10.02 -11.10 -19.28
C ASN A 219 -9.58 -12.41 -18.63
N GLY A 220 -8.91 -13.24 -19.43
CA GLY A 220 -8.34 -14.51 -19.01
C GLY A 220 -9.37 -15.61 -18.78
N SER A 221 -8.95 -16.64 -18.07
CA SER A 221 -9.76 -17.83 -17.79
C SER A 221 -9.55 -18.29 -16.36
N THR A 222 -10.63 -18.66 -15.68
CA THR A 222 -10.57 -19.13 -14.30
C THR A 222 -9.72 -20.40 -14.19
N ARG A 223 -8.85 -20.46 -13.19
CA ARG A 223 -8.08 -21.63 -12.75
C ARG A 223 -8.49 -22.01 -11.34
N TYR A 224 -8.67 -21.02 -10.47
CA TYR A 224 -9.10 -21.21 -9.09
C TYR A 224 -10.60 -21.52 -9.02
N PHE A 225 -11.43 -20.68 -9.63
CA PHE A 225 -12.89 -20.81 -9.57
C PHE A 225 -13.47 -21.96 -10.41
N ARG A 226 -12.65 -22.70 -11.17
CA ARG A 226 -13.11 -23.91 -11.88
C ARG A 226 -13.24 -25.14 -10.98
N ASN A 227 -12.58 -25.13 -9.83
CA ASN A 227 -12.52 -26.27 -8.91
C ASN A 227 -13.45 -26.10 -7.69
N LEU A 228 -14.30 -25.05 -7.69
CA LEU A 228 -15.35 -24.79 -6.69
C LEU A 228 -16.72 -25.07 -7.31
#